data_AF-A0A9D9HL76-F1
#
_entry.id   AF-A0A9D9HL76-F1
#
_cell.length_a   1.000
_cell.length_b   1.000
_cell.length_c   1.000
_cell.angle_alpha   90.00
_cell.angle_beta   90.00
_cell.angle_gamma   90.00
#
_symmetry.space_group_name_H-M   'P 1'
#
loop_
_entity.id
_entity.type
_entity.pdbx_description
1 polymer ?
#
loop_
_entity_poly.entity_id
_entity_poly.type
_entity_poly.pdbx_seq_one_letter_code
_entity_poly.pdbx_strand_id
1 'polypeptide(L)'
;MSTKKINVNIERGIDGTYSAYIADNNCEFGCIGEGKSVEETKEDFMAAVDEMKEVYQMNGKKFPDVEFNFTYDMASFLNYYAYAFSLAGLARITGVNQGQLSHYVTGRRKPSKTTVKKIEKSLHEFAGEIGGLKFI
;
A
#
# COMPACT_ATOMS: atom_id res chain seq x y z
N MET A 1 15.92 -21.42 -0.51
CA MET A 1 14.92 -21.28 -1.58
C MET A 1 14.74 -19.79 -1.82
N SER A 2 14.59 -19.33 -3.07
CA SER A 2 14.41 -17.90 -3.35
C SER A 2 12.94 -17.53 -3.18
N THR A 3 12.62 -16.68 -2.20
CA THR A 3 11.27 -16.14 -2.02
C THR A 3 10.96 -15.15 -3.15
N LYS A 4 9.82 -15.33 -3.83
CA LYS A 4 9.39 -14.45 -4.92
C LYS A 4 8.66 -13.25 -4.32
N LYS A 5 9.14 -12.04 -4.58
CA LYS A 5 8.43 -10.81 -4.20
C LYS A 5 7.28 -10.55 -5.17
N ILE A 6 6.08 -10.32 -4.64
CA ILE A 6 4.88 -10.03 -5.41
C ILE A 6 4.34 -8.66 -4.98
N ASN A 7 4.17 -7.75 -5.92
CA ASN A 7 3.56 -6.44 -5.61
C ASN A 7 2.04 -6.54 -5.52
N VAL A 8 1.49 -5.94 -4.47
CA VAL A 8 0.06 -5.85 -4.22
C VAL A 8 -0.31 -4.38 -4.12
N ASN A 9 -1.10 -3.88 -5.07
CA ASN A 9 -1.57 -2.51 -5.05
C ASN A 9 -2.78 -2.38 -4.12
N ILE A 10 -2.77 -1.37 -3.26
CA ILE A 10 -3.89 -0.94 -2.43
C ILE A 10 -4.40 0.41 -2.94
N GLU A 11 -5.64 0.41 -3.44
CA GLU A 11 -6.30 1.60 -3.99
C GLU A 11 -7.54 1.96 -3.17
N ARG A 12 -7.88 3.26 -3.17
CA ARG A 12 -9.09 3.75 -2.51
C ARG A 12 -10.09 4.20 -3.58
N GLY A 13 -11.26 3.57 -3.56
CA GLY A 13 -12.41 3.98 -4.36
C GLY A 13 -12.95 5.36 -3.98
N ILE A 14 -13.65 6.00 -4.91
CA ILE A 14 -14.31 7.30 -4.67
C ILE A 14 -15.44 7.16 -3.63
N ASP A 15 -16.07 6.00 -3.58
CA ASP A 15 -17.05 5.55 -2.58
C ASP A 15 -16.45 5.34 -1.18
N GLY A 16 -15.11 5.34 -1.06
CA GLY A 16 -14.39 5.21 0.19
C GLY A 16 -14.06 3.77 0.60
N THR A 17 -14.37 2.79 -0.26
CA THR A 17 -13.89 1.42 -0.10
C THR A 17 -12.44 1.30 -0.54
N TYR A 18 -11.77 0.24 -0.12
CA TYR A 18 -10.39 -0.07 -0.48
C TYR A 18 -10.34 -1.44 -1.14
N SER A 19 -9.44 -1.59 -2.11
CA SER A 19 -9.15 -2.86 -2.76
C SER A 19 -7.65 -3.14 -2.77
N ALA A 20 -7.29 -4.40 -2.53
CA ALA A 20 -5.95 -4.94 -2.68
C ALA A 20 -5.94 -5.95 -3.82
N TYR A 21 -5.00 -5.85 -4.75
CA TYR A 21 -4.89 -6.80 -5.86
C TYR A 21 -3.44 -6.98 -6.30
N ILE A 22 -3.10 -8.18 -6.78
CA ILE A 22 -1.77 -8.48 -7.31
C ILE A 22 -1.53 -7.66 -8.59
N ALA A 23 -0.48 -6.83 -8.58
CA ALA A 23 -0.12 -5.95 -9.69
C ALA A 23 0.83 -6.61 -10.71
N ASP A 24 1.47 -7.71 -10.33
CA ASP A 24 2.47 -8.38 -11.15
C ASP A 24 1.81 -9.33 -12.16
N ASN A 25 1.89 -8.97 -13.45
CA ASN A 25 1.34 -9.76 -14.56
C ASN A 25 1.96 -11.17 -14.70
N ASN A 26 3.12 -11.42 -14.07
CA ASN A 26 3.82 -12.71 -14.10
C ASN A 26 3.54 -13.55 -12.84
N CYS A 27 2.42 -13.31 -12.16
CA CYS A 27 1.94 -14.14 -11.07
C CYS A 27 1.04 -15.27 -11.61
N GLU A 28 1.26 -16.51 -11.16
CA GLU A 28 0.50 -17.69 -11.60
C GLU A 28 -0.88 -17.81 -10.92
N PHE A 29 -1.19 -16.89 -10.01
CA PHE A 29 -2.44 -16.81 -9.28
C PHE A 29 -2.83 -15.34 -9.09
N GLY A 30 -4.12 -15.11 -8.88
CA GLY A 30 -4.68 -13.83 -8.51
C GLY A 30 -5.36 -13.94 -7.15
N CYS A 31 -5.17 -12.92 -6.31
CA CYS A 31 -5.90 -12.71 -5.08
C CYS A 31 -6.38 -11.26 -5.07
N ILE A 32 -7.58 -11.05 -4.56
CA ILE A 32 -8.17 -9.73 -4.35
C ILE A 32 -8.64 -9.70 -2.90
N GLY A 33 -8.51 -8.54 -2.27
CA GLY A 33 -9.18 -8.25 -0.99
C GLY A 33 -9.89 -6.90 -1.07
N GLU A 34 -10.96 -6.75 -0.32
CA GLU A 34 -11.74 -5.52 -0.21
C GLU A 34 -12.01 -5.16 1.26
N GLY A 35 -12.24 -3.88 1.55
CA GLY A 35 -12.52 -3.45 2.92
C GLY A 35 -12.86 -1.97 3.06
N LYS A 36 -13.19 -1.55 4.29
CA LYS A 36 -13.45 -0.13 4.62
C LYS A 36 -12.23 0.58 5.20
N SER A 37 -11.17 -0.16 5.47
CA SER A 37 -9.85 0.34 5.86
C SER A 37 -8.75 -0.45 5.13
N VAL A 38 -7.54 0.09 5.10
CA VAL A 38 -6.39 -0.61 4.51
C VAL A 38 -6.06 -1.89 5.30
N GLU A 39 -6.29 -1.87 6.61
CA GLU A 39 -6.13 -3.03 7.49
C GLU A 39 -7.11 -4.15 7.12
N GLU A 40 -8.42 -3.86 7.06
CA GLU A 40 -9.44 -4.84 6.66
C GLU A 40 -9.14 -5.40 5.27
N THR A 41 -8.76 -4.54 4.32
CA THR A 41 -8.44 -4.95 2.95
C THR A 41 -7.22 -5.87 2.87
N LYS A 42 -6.21 -5.66 3.72
CA LYS A 42 -5.05 -6.57 3.80
C LYS A 42 -5.44 -7.90 4.42
N GLU A 43 -6.26 -7.89 5.46
CA GLU A 43 -6.76 -9.12 6.10
C GLU A 43 -7.55 -9.96 5.09
N ASP A 44 -8.47 -9.35 4.37
CA ASP A 44 -9.27 -10.00 3.32
C ASP A 44 -8.40 -10.55 2.18
N PHE A 45 -7.42 -9.76 1.73
CA PHE A 45 -6.44 -10.22 0.72
C PHE A 45 -5.65 -11.44 1.20
N MET A 46 -5.21 -11.45 2.46
CA MET A 46 -4.45 -12.57 3.01
C MET A 46 -5.33 -13.81 3.20
N ALA A 47 -6.62 -13.65 3.50
CA ALA A 47 -7.57 -14.76 3.51
C ALA A 47 -7.72 -15.37 2.11
N ALA A 48 -7.85 -14.56 1.06
CA ALA A 48 -7.87 -15.04 -0.33
C ALA A 48 -6.56 -15.75 -0.74
N VAL A 49 -5.41 -15.35 -0.17
CA VAL A 49 -4.13 -16.07 -0.35
C VAL A 49 -4.17 -17.44 0.32
N ASP A 50 -4.74 -17.55 1.51
CA ASP A 50 -4.87 -18.83 2.22
C ASP A 50 -5.80 -19.79 1.49
N GLU A 51 -6.94 -19.31 0.98
CA GLU A 51 -7.82 -20.09 0.09
C GLU A 51 -7.08 -20.57 -1.18
N MET A 52 -6.25 -19.70 -1.77
CA MET A 52 -5.44 -20.09 -2.93
C MET A 52 -4.42 -21.19 -2.60
N LYS A 53 -3.83 -21.19 -1.40
CA LYS A 53 -2.93 -22.29 -0.96
C LYS A 53 -3.68 -23.61 -0.90
N GLU A 54 -4.92 -23.61 -0.41
CA GLU A 54 -5.78 -24.80 -0.37
C GLU A 54 -6.07 -25.31 -1.79
N VAL A 55 -6.39 -24.42 -2.73
CA VAL A 55 -6.59 -24.78 -4.15
C VAL A 55 -5.35 -25.42 -4.76
N TYR A 56 -4.15 -24.91 -4.47
CA TYR A 56 -2.91 -25.54 -4.92
C TYR A 56 -2.76 -26.95 -4.35
N GLN A 57 -3.00 -27.11 -3.05
CA GLN A 57 -2.92 -28.40 -2.36
C GLN A 57 -3.92 -29.42 -2.94
N MET A 58 -5.18 -29.03 -3.18
CA MET A 58 -6.21 -29.89 -3.78
C MET A 58 -5.82 -30.37 -5.18
N ASN A 59 -5.06 -29.57 -5.92
CA ASN A 59 -4.55 -29.91 -7.25
C ASN A 59 -3.22 -30.67 -7.22
N GLY A 60 -2.74 -31.09 -6.04
CA GLY A 60 -1.46 -31.79 -5.88
C GLY A 60 -0.25 -30.91 -6.20
N LYS A 61 -0.42 -29.58 -6.17
CA LYS A 61 0.64 -28.60 -6.43
C LYS A 61 1.09 -27.94 -5.13
N LYS A 62 2.35 -27.53 -5.07
CA LYS A 62 2.87 -26.71 -3.97
C LYS A 62 2.65 -25.23 -4.28
N PHE A 63 2.04 -24.49 -3.36
CA PHE A 63 1.97 -23.04 -3.46
C PHE A 63 3.38 -22.42 -3.42
N PRO A 64 3.70 -21.45 -4.30
CA PRO A 64 5.04 -20.85 -4.34
C PRO A 64 5.38 -20.11 -3.03
N ASP A 65 6.66 -20.10 -2.68
CA ASP A 65 7.15 -19.28 -1.55
C ASP A 65 7.22 -17.80 -1.98
N VAL A 66 6.33 -16.98 -1.43
CA VAL A 66 6.11 -15.59 -1.86
C VAL A 66 6.12 -14.62 -0.69
N GLU A 67 6.63 -13.42 -0.93
CA GLU A 67 6.59 -12.28 -0.02
C GLU A 67 5.78 -11.16 -0.69
N PHE A 68 4.73 -10.69 -0.04
CA PHE A 68 3.89 -9.63 -0.59
C PHE A 68 4.42 -8.26 -0.21
N ASN A 69 4.67 -7.42 -1.22
CA ASN A 69 5.04 -6.03 -1.07
C ASN A 69 3.83 -5.13 -1.36
N PHE A 70 3.28 -4.51 -0.32
CA PHE A 70 2.11 -3.64 -0.46
C PHE A 70 2.51 -2.23 -0.92
N THR A 71 1.97 -1.82 -2.06
CA THR A 71 2.09 -0.49 -2.65
C THR A 71 0.75 0.23 -2.52
N TYR A 72 0.76 1.55 -2.35
CA TYR A 72 -0.45 2.33 -2.08
C TYR A 72 -0.60 3.43 -3.12
N ASP A 73 -1.83 3.68 -3.56
CA ASP A 73 -2.11 4.97 -4.18
C ASP A 73 -2.01 6.10 -3.14
N MET A 74 -2.01 7.36 -3.61
CA MET A 74 -1.85 8.51 -2.72
C MET A 74 -3.01 8.63 -1.72
N ALA A 75 -4.24 8.26 -2.11
CA ALA A 75 -5.40 8.37 -1.23
C ALA A 75 -5.33 7.32 -0.11
N SER A 76 -5.02 6.07 -0.46
CA SER A 76 -4.80 4.97 0.48
C SER A 76 -3.69 5.30 1.46
N PHE A 77 -2.55 5.79 0.99
CA PHE A 77 -1.45 6.22 1.85
C PHE A 77 -1.88 7.29 2.86
N LEU A 78 -2.52 8.37 2.38
CA LEU A 78 -2.92 9.50 3.21
C LEU A 78 -3.93 9.11 4.29
N ASN A 79 -4.87 8.22 3.98
CA ASN A 79 -5.86 7.76 4.95
C ASN A 79 -5.26 6.75 5.93
N TYR A 80 -4.47 5.78 5.45
CA TYR A 80 -3.86 4.74 6.29
C TYR A 80 -2.92 5.32 7.34
N TYR A 81 -2.08 6.29 6.97
CA TYR A 81 -1.13 6.91 7.90
C TYR A 81 -1.64 8.19 8.58
N ALA A 82 -2.94 8.49 8.48
CA ALA A 82 -3.55 9.67 9.11
C ALA A 82 -3.40 9.68 10.64
N TYR A 83 -3.25 8.50 11.28
CA TYR A 83 -2.98 8.38 12.71
C TYR A 83 -1.59 8.90 13.11
N ALA A 84 -0.62 8.86 12.18
CA ALA A 84 0.76 9.27 12.42
C ALA A 84 1.05 10.67 11.88
N PHE A 85 0.48 11.01 10.72
CA PHE A 85 0.77 12.26 10.04
C PHE A 85 -0.49 13.07 9.74
N SER A 86 -0.53 14.30 10.26
CA SER A 86 -1.46 15.31 9.75
C SER A 86 -1.03 15.80 8.37
N LEU A 87 -1.98 16.32 7.58
CA LEU A 87 -1.66 16.92 6.27
C LEU A 87 -0.66 18.09 6.39
N ALA A 88 -0.73 18.86 7.48
CA ALA A 88 0.24 19.92 7.76
C ALA A 88 1.64 19.34 8.08
N GLY A 89 1.69 18.22 8.81
CA GLY A 89 2.92 17.48 9.07
C GLY A 89 3.55 16.97 7.78
N LEU A 90 2.77 16.31 6.92
CA LEU A 90 3.23 15.85 5.62
C LEU A 90 3.67 17.00 4.72
N ALA A 91 2.99 18.14 4.76
CA ALA A 91 3.42 19.32 4.01
C ALA A 91 4.81 19.80 4.43
N ARG A 92 5.12 19.77 5.74
CA ARG A 92 6.47 20.10 6.26
C ARG A 92 7.52 19.07 5.85
N ILE A 93 7.20 17.78 5.94
CA ILE A 93 8.12 16.68 5.58
C ILE A 93 8.42 16.69 4.07
N THR A 94 7.38 16.81 3.25
CA THR A 94 7.48 16.60 1.79
C THR A 94 7.68 17.89 1.00
N GLY A 95 7.45 19.06 1.61
CA GLY A 95 7.39 20.34 0.92
C GLY A 95 6.30 20.42 -0.16
N VAL A 96 5.27 19.57 -0.08
CA VAL A 96 4.06 19.64 -0.93
C VAL A 96 3.02 20.50 -0.21
N ASN A 97 2.29 21.33 -0.96
CA ASN A 97 1.31 22.22 -0.35
C ASN A 97 0.18 21.42 0.32
N GLN A 98 -0.20 21.80 1.55
CA GLN A 98 -1.24 21.12 2.32
C GLN A 98 -2.58 21.04 1.59
N GLY A 99 -2.97 22.09 0.85
CA GLY A 99 -4.18 22.09 0.03
C GLY A 99 -4.11 21.10 -1.13
N GLN A 100 -2.93 20.88 -1.71
CA GLN A 100 -2.76 19.82 -2.71
C GLN A 100 -2.94 18.44 -2.08
N LEU A 101 -2.34 18.21 -0.91
CA LEU A 101 -2.50 16.95 -0.18
C LEU A 101 -3.96 16.69 0.19
N SER A 102 -4.71 17.71 0.64
CA SER A 102 -6.13 17.55 1.00
C SER A 102 -6.99 17.16 -0.21
N HIS A 103 -6.66 17.62 -1.41
CA HIS A 103 -7.36 17.21 -2.63
C HIS A 103 -7.12 15.73 -3.01
N TYR A 104 -6.04 15.11 -2.51
CA TYR A 104 -5.71 13.72 -2.82
C TYR A 104 -6.38 12.72 -1.86
N VAL A 105 -6.82 13.14 -0.68
CA VAL A 105 -7.40 12.27 0.37
C VAL A 105 -8.57 11.43 -0.14
N THR A 106 -9.39 11.99 -1.04
CA THR A 106 -10.58 11.29 -1.57
C THR A 106 -10.30 10.44 -2.81
N GLY A 107 -9.08 10.47 -3.36
CA GLY A 107 -8.73 9.81 -4.62
C GLY A 107 -9.26 10.51 -5.89
N ARG A 108 -10.13 11.52 -5.75
CA ARG A 108 -10.71 12.25 -6.90
C ARG A 108 -9.68 13.02 -7.72
N ARG A 109 -8.68 13.61 -7.05
CA ARG A 109 -7.50 14.17 -7.72
C ARG A 109 -6.31 13.27 -7.44
N LYS A 110 -5.53 12.99 -8.49
CA LYS A 110 -4.29 12.23 -8.39
C LYS A 110 -3.09 13.16 -8.63
N PRO A 111 -2.02 13.06 -7.82
CA PRO A 111 -0.79 13.80 -8.04
C PRO A 111 -0.11 13.40 -9.36
N SER A 112 0.72 14.31 -9.90
CA SER A 112 1.57 13.97 -11.04
C SER A 112 2.66 12.97 -10.62
N LYS A 113 3.25 12.24 -11.58
CA LYS A 113 4.39 11.33 -11.32
C LYS A 113 5.55 12.04 -10.59
N THR A 114 5.81 13.30 -10.94
CA THR A 114 6.86 14.10 -10.29
C THR A 114 6.51 14.38 -8.82
N THR A 115 5.26 14.73 -8.53
CA THR A 115 4.80 14.95 -7.16
C THR A 115 4.83 13.67 -6.33
N VAL A 116 4.41 12.53 -6.91
CA VAL A 116 4.50 11.21 -6.25
C VAL A 116 5.95 10.92 -5.85
N LYS A 117 6.89 11.01 -6.81
CA LYS A 117 8.32 10.76 -6.53
C LYS A 117 8.89 11.70 -5.46
N LYS A 118 8.46 12.96 -5.44
CA LYS A 118 8.88 13.93 -4.41
C LYS A 118 8.39 13.50 -3.02
N ILE A 119 7.12 13.12 -2.91
CA ILE A 119 6.52 12.65 -1.65
C ILE A 119 7.24 11.39 -1.17
N GLU A 120 7.35 10.37 -2.03
CA GLU A 120 8.00 9.09 -1.75
C GLU A 120 9.44 9.28 -1.27
N LYS A 121 10.25 10.06 -2.01
CA LYS A 121 11.63 10.38 -1.63
C LYS A 121 11.71 11.02 -0.24
N SER A 122 10.90 12.05 0.00
CA SER A 122 10.94 12.80 1.26
C SER A 122 10.52 11.93 2.46
N LEU A 123 9.56 11.03 2.26
CA LEU A 123 9.12 10.08 3.28
C LEU A 123 10.21 9.04 3.59
N HIS A 124 10.93 8.54 2.58
CA HIS A 124 12.06 7.63 2.81
C HIS A 124 13.22 8.31 3.54
N GLU A 125 13.54 9.55 3.19
CA GLU A 125 14.55 10.35 3.91
C GLU A 125 14.14 10.55 5.38
N PHE A 126 12.89 10.94 5.63
CA PHE A 126 12.35 11.10 6.98
C PHE A 126 12.31 9.79 7.78
N ALA A 127 11.95 8.68 7.15
CA ALA A 127 11.97 7.36 7.79
C ALA A 127 13.40 6.94 8.16
N GLY A 128 14.39 7.24 7.32
CA GLY A 128 15.81 7.01 7.62
C GLY A 128 16.29 7.84 8.80
N GLU A 129 15.88 9.11 8.89
CA GLU A 129 16.17 9.99 10.03
C GLU A 129 15.59 9.42 11.33
N ILE A 130 14.30 9.07 11.35
CA ILE A 130 13.65 8.46 12.51
C ILE A 130 14.30 7.14 12.91
N GLY A 131 14.62 6.27 11.94
CA GLY A 131 15.24 4.98 12.18
C GLY A 131 16.63 5.06 12.82
N GLY A 132 17.31 6.21 12.68
CA GLY A 132 18.61 6.48 13.29
C GLY A 132 18.55 7.06 14.72
N LEU A 133 17.35 7.37 15.24
CA LEU A 133 17.20 8.02 16.54
C LEU A 133 17.68 7.13 17.69
N LYS A 134 18.31 7.77 18.68
CA LYS A 134 18.72 7.15 19.95
C LYS A 134 18.37 8.10 21.10
N PHE A 135 17.71 7.58 22.13
CA PHE A 135 17.46 8.32 23.37
C PHE A 135 18.66 8.15 24.32
N ILE A 136 18.86 9.14 25.19
CA ILE A 136 19.85 9.09 26.28
C ILE A 136 19.32 8.34 27.49
#